data_AF-A0A6P3VP41-F1
#
_entry.id   AF-A0A6P3VP41-F1
#
_cell.length_a   1.000
_cell.length_b   1.000
_cell.length_c   1.000
_cell.angle_alpha   90.00
_cell.angle_beta   90.00
_cell.angle_gamma   90.00
#
_symmetry.space_group_name_H-M   'P 1'
#
loop_
_entity.id
_entity.type
_entity.pdbx_description
1 polymer ?
#
loop_
_entity_poly.entity_id
_entity_poly.type
_entity_poly.pdbx_seq_one_letter_code
_entity_poly.pdbx_strand_id
1 'polypeptide(L)'
;MVFRRRARRMRWLGCHRLGPIWKALLVFVAIAFTGQLLGFFNKSWMQQERPRSVFPLSSEDAHGSPNGPCRPHTHVMFLKTHKTASSTVLNMLYRFGEERGLRFALPLGYQFGYPLLFNAHRVKGYRGPRVLEFNIIGNHMRYNKPEVEKVMPADTFYFSIVRDPVALAESSYAYYKAVAPAFKRAKGLGDFANDPRRYYDPRLRNNHYARNLLWFDFGLDHNANYTAGLAHRGEAEIRKSFNLILLSEYFDQSMVLLRHALCWPLDAVVSFSLNARQPKPADGGSWGSKANLGAALALTDEQRLKLRDWNALDWHLYLAFNRTFWEEVDRFGRVRMEAEVILLRTRREVLARVCLRDGGKPVEAGRIRDKTIRPFQSGLVKILGYELHPGLDNSTRQACLRMIRPEIQYKDLLDAQQFPRAQPPPGAAIAAGAAAPVRREPLAPKIGDQLGGNSIERDWDGTRLGRNVSLPVRERDGKDRFR
;
A
#
# COMPACT_ATOMS: atom_id res chain seq x y z
N MET A 1 -1.74 94.45 36.99
CA MET A 1 -2.12 93.04 37.16
C MET A 1 -1.03 92.17 36.55
N VAL A 2 -0.62 91.11 37.25
CA VAL A 2 0.24 89.99 36.79
C VAL A 2 1.75 90.31 36.60
N PHE A 3 2.59 90.12 37.62
CA PHE A 3 3.31 88.90 38.03
C PHE A 3 4.43 88.38 37.09
N ARG A 4 5.67 88.47 37.61
CA ARG A 4 6.82 87.56 37.48
C ARG A 4 6.53 86.17 36.90
N ARG A 5 7.43 85.65 36.05
CA ARG A 5 8.06 84.30 36.16
C ARG A 5 9.16 84.13 35.09
N ARG A 6 10.44 84.13 35.48
CA ARG A 6 11.30 82.97 35.82
C ARG A 6 11.86 82.23 34.59
N ALA A 7 13.12 82.53 34.28
CA ALA A 7 14.03 81.60 33.63
C ALA A 7 14.18 80.34 34.49
N ARG A 8 14.07 79.15 33.87
CA ARG A 8 14.44 77.87 34.46
C ARG A 8 15.58 77.27 33.65
N ARG A 9 16.75 77.17 34.28
CA ARG A 9 17.82 76.23 33.92
C ARG A 9 17.23 74.82 33.90
N MET A 10 17.57 74.02 32.89
CA MET A 10 17.60 72.57 33.02
C MET A 10 19.06 72.12 32.81
N ARG A 11 19.67 71.71 33.92
CA ARG A 11 20.88 70.88 33.95
C ARG A 11 20.44 69.43 33.89
N TRP A 12 21.19 68.65 33.11
CA TRP A 12 21.59 67.25 33.34
C TRP A 12 20.61 66.10 33.08
N LEU A 13 21.10 65.11 32.31
CA LEU A 13 21.10 63.65 32.49
C LEU A 13 21.31 63.04 31.08
N GLY A 14 22.29 62.23 30.74
CA GLY A 14 23.31 61.48 31.47
C GLY A 14 23.73 60.35 30.53
N CYS A 15 25.00 60.24 30.18
CA CYS A 15 25.53 59.11 29.39
C CYS A 15 25.27 57.81 30.15
N HIS A 16 24.28 57.02 29.72
CA HIS A 16 24.13 55.65 30.20
C HIS A 16 25.27 54.81 29.63
N ARG A 17 26.28 54.54 30.47
CA ARG A 17 27.26 53.47 30.25
C ARG A 17 26.49 52.15 30.17
N LEU A 18 26.34 51.62 28.97
CA LEU A 18 25.91 50.24 28.74
C LEU A 18 26.83 49.30 29.52
N GLY A 19 26.26 48.56 30.47
CA GLY A 19 26.98 47.60 31.30
C GLY A 19 27.63 46.49 30.47
N PRO A 20 28.63 45.78 31.01
CA PRO A 20 29.42 44.77 30.30
C PRO A 20 28.55 43.66 29.69
N ILE A 21 27.41 43.34 30.31
CA ILE A 21 26.44 42.35 29.82
C ILE A 21 25.81 42.78 28.50
N TRP A 22 25.44 44.06 28.36
CA TRP A 22 24.86 44.59 27.11
C TRP A 22 25.88 44.68 25.98
N LYS A 23 27.15 44.92 26.32
CA LYS A 23 28.25 44.87 25.34
C LYS A 23 28.50 43.45 24.84
N ALA A 24 28.47 42.45 25.73
CA ALA A 24 28.59 41.05 25.34
C ALA A 24 27.42 40.61 24.45
N LEU A 25 26.19 41.03 24.77
CA LEU A 25 25.00 40.71 23.98
C LEU A 25 25.06 41.31 22.56
N LEU A 26 25.55 42.54 22.43
CA LEU A 26 25.79 43.17 21.12
C LEU A 26 26.87 42.45 20.31
N VAL A 27 27.93 41.94 20.96
CA VAL A 27 28.96 41.14 20.30
C VAL A 27 28.40 39.80 19.80
N PHE A 28 27.59 39.10 20.60
CA PHE A 28 26.96 37.84 20.17
C PHE A 28 25.98 38.06 19.02
N VAL A 29 25.20 39.15 19.04
CA VAL A 29 24.29 39.50 17.94
C VAL A 29 25.10 39.84 16.67
N ALA A 30 26.21 40.57 16.79
CA ALA A 30 27.07 40.88 15.65
C ALA A 30 27.74 39.62 15.06
N ILE A 31 28.17 38.66 15.90
CA ILE A 31 28.74 37.38 15.46
C ILE A 31 27.67 36.52 14.76
N ALA A 32 26.44 36.47 15.29
CA ALA A 32 25.34 35.75 14.66
C ALA A 32 24.99 36.36 13.28
N PHE A 33 24.94 37.70 13.19
CA PHE A 33 24.59 38.40 11.96
C PHE A 33 25.70 38.29 10.89
N THR A 34 26.97 38.36 11.30
CA THR A 34 28.11 38.12 10.40
C THR A 34 28.20 36.67 9.95
N GLY A 35 27.91 35.69 10.82
CA GLY A 35 27.80 34.28 10.45
C GLY A 35 26.66 33.98 9.45
N GLN A 36 25.59 34.78 9.49
CA GLN A 36 24.48 34.70 8.54
C GLN A 36 24.82 35.30 7.17
N LEU A 37 25.60 36.39 7.15
CA LEU A 37 26.07 37.06 5.92
C LEU A 37 27.25 36.33 5.25
N LEU A 38 28.11 35.66 6.02
CA LEU A 38 29.25 34.87 5.52
C LEU A 38 28.89 33.42 5.19
N GLY A 39 27.61 33.03 5.28
CA GLY A 39 27.14 31.70 4.88
C GLY A 39 27.60 30.55 5.80
N PHE A 40 28.18 30.82 6.97
CA PHE A 40 28.63 29.77 7.91
C PHE A 40 27.48 28.97 8.55
N PHE A 41 26.26 29.50 8.53
CA PHE A 41 25.04 28.80 8.98
C PHE A 41 24.20 28.22 7.82
N ASN A 42 24.76 28.08 6.61
CA ASN A 42 24.10 27.30 5.56
C ASN A 42 24.19 25.80 5.89
N LYS A 43 23.08 25.25 6.42
CA LYS A 43 22.50 23.91 6.17
C LYS A 43 23.44 22.76 5.71
N SER A 44 24.61 22.60 6.32
CA SER A 44 25.49 21.44 6.05
C SER A 44 25.58 20.45 7.21
N TRP A 45 24.93 20.71 8.36
CA TRP A 45 25.05 19.90 9.58
C TRP A 45 23.86 18.99 9.90
N MET A 46 22.96 18.77 8.93
CA MET A 46 21.95 17.70 9.00
C MET A 46 21.76 17.06 7.61
N GLN A 47 22.83 16.53 7.04
CA GLN A 47 22.69 15.36 6.17
C GLN A 47 22.88 14.14 7.05
N GLN A 48 21.77 13.60 7.55
CA GLN A 48 21.76 12.24 8.03
C GLN A 48 22.18 11.38 6.84
N GLU A 49 23.40 10.83 6.89
CA GLU A 49 23.84 9.85 5.91
C GLU A 49 22.74 8.79 5.80
N ARG A 50 22.16 8.64 4.61
CA ARG A 50 21.20 7.56 4.37
C ARG A 50 21.96 6.27 4.64
N PRO A 51 21.52 5.41 5.56
CA PRO A 51 22.19 4.15 5.80
C PRO A 51 22.24 3.38 4.48
N ARG A 52 23.46 3.21 3.95
CA ARG A 52 23.73 2.27 2.86
C ARG A 52 23.15 0.92 3.27
N SER A 53 22.53 0.22 2.31
CA SER A 53 22.03 -1.14 2.51
C SER A 53 23.10 -1.98 3.23
N VAL A 54 22.76 -2.54 4.39
CA VAL A 54 23.64 -3.45 5.16
C VAL A 54 23.95 -4.72 4.34
N PHE A 55 23.14 -4.98 3.33
CA PHE A 55 23.42 -5.98 2.30
C PHE A 55 23.94 -5.25 1.05
N PRO A 56 25.26 -5.11 0.88
CA PRO A 56 25.81 -4.40 -0.25
C PRO A 56 25.30 -5.01 -1.55
N LEU A 57 24.93 -4.11 -2.47
CA LEU A 57 24.68 -4.43 -3.85
C LEU A 57 26.00 -4.93 -4.46
N SER A 58 26.19 -6.24 -4.49
CA SER A 58 27.15 -6.82 -5.42
C SER A 58 26.65 -6.48 -6.82
N SER A 59 27.32 -5.52 -7.46
CA SER A 59 27.14 -5.19 -8.87
C SER A 59 27.64 -6.30 -9.80
N GLU A 60 28.13 -7.41 -9.23
CA GLU A 60 28.77 -8.52 -9.94
C GLU A 60 27.81 -9.61 -10.44
N ASP A 61 26.54 -9.61 -10.03
CA ASP A 61 25.55 -10.56 -10.58
C ASP A 61 24.85 -10.06 -11.86
N ALA A 62 25.42 -9.05 -12.52
CA ALA A 62 25.11 -8.76 -13.91
C ALA A 62 25.88 -9.76 -14.81
N HIS A 63 25.54 -11.06 -14.71
CA HIS A 63 25.86 -11.99 -15.79
C HIS A 63 25.11 -11.51 -17.03
N GLY A 64 25.87 -10.85 -17.91
CA GLY A 64 25.40 -10.07 -19.04
C GLY A 64 24.42 -10.86 -19.90
N SER A 65 23.23 -10.27 -20.07
CA SER A 65 22.41 -10.54 -21.24
C SER A 65 23.22 -10.15 -22.50
N PRO A 66 23.03 -10.80 -23.66
CA PRO A 66 23.79 -10.50 -24.89
C PRO A 66 23.65 -9.04 -25.40
N ASN A 67 22.75 -8.25 -24.80
CA ASN A 67 22.36 -6.92 -25.23
C ASN A 67 22.72 -5.86 -24.17
N GLY A 68 24.01 -5.64 -23.91
CA GLY A 68 24.51 -4.51 -23.11
C GLY A 68 24.10 -4.48 -21.62
N PRO A 69 24.58 -3.47 -20.86
CA PRO A 69 24.25 -3.32 -19.45
C PRO A 69 22.80 -2.84 -19.29
N CYS A 70 21.93 -3.68 -18.71
CA CYS A 70 20.56 -3.29 -18.42
C CYS A 70 20.50 -2.23 -17.31
N ARG A 71 19.65 -1.21 -17.48
CA ARG A 71 19.43 -0.15 -16.49
C ARG A 71 18.23 -0.51 -15.60
N PRO A 72 18.35 -0.38 -14.26
CA PRO A 72 17.22 -0.64 -13.37
C PRO A 72 16.03 0.26 -13.69
N HIS A 73 14.85 -0.34 -13.88
CA HIS A 73 13.60 0.40 -14.05
C HIS A 73 13.21 1.07 -12.72
N THR A 74 12.96 2.38 -12.77
CA THR A 74 12.50 3.18 -11.63
C THR A 74 11.06 3.67 -11.79
N HIS A 75 10.56 3.78 -13.03
CA HIS A 75 9.16 4.05 -13.34
C HIS A 75 8.38 2.73 -13.38
N VAL A 76 7.59 2.47 -12.34
CA VAL A 76 6.92 1.18 -12.15
C VAL A 76 5.45 1.37 -11.75
N MET A 77 4.57 0.74 -12.50
CA MET A 77 3.15 0.61 -12.18
C MET A 77 2.86 -0.85 -11.81
N PHE A 78 2.49 -1.06 -10.56
CA PHE A 78 2.01 -2.34 -10.09
C PHE A 78 0.50 -2.29 -9.86
N LEU A 79 -0.27 -2.98 -10.69
CA LEU A 79 -1.67 -3.20 -10.38
C LEU A 79 -1.78 -4.29 -9.31
N LYS A 80 -1.97 -3.83 -8.08
CA LYS A 80 -2.16 -4.70 -6.93
C LYS A 80 -3.57 -5.31 -6.91
N THR A 81 -3.69 -6.55 -7.35
CA THR A 81 -4.92 -7.34 -7.25
C THR A 81 -5.15 -7.88 -5.84
N HIS A 82 -6.39 -8.15 -5.49
CA HIS A 82 -6.76 -8.63 -4.16
C HIS A 82 -6.45 -10.11 -3.97
N LYS A 83 -5.90 -10.47 -2.81
CA LYS A 83 -5.71 -11.86 -2.34
C LYS A 83 -4.79 -12.75 -3.20
N THR A 84 -3.83 -12.12 -3.89
CA THR A 84 -2.85 -12.70 -4.81
C THR A 84 -1.39 -12.56 -4.31
N ALA A 85 -1.17 -12.60 -2.99
CA ALA A 85 0.14 -12.29 -2.37
C ALA A 85 0.71 -10.89 -2.71
N SER A 86 -0.12 -10.00 -3.21
CA SER A 86 0.26 -8.68 -3.74
C SER A 86 0.77 -7.69 -2.68
N SER A 87 0.46 -7.86 -1.39
CA SER A 87 1.08 -7.07 -0.30
C SER A 87 2.58 -7.37 -0.15
N THR A 88 3.02 -8.59 -0.44
CA THR A 88 4.45 -8.96 -0.43
C THR A 88 5.19 -8.23 -1.56
N VAL A 89 4.60 -8.22 -2.76
CA VAL A 89 5.13 -7.48 -3.91
C VAL A 89 5.16 -5.97 -3.64
N LEU A 90 4.11 -5.41 -3.02
CA LEU A 90 4.10 -3.98 -2.69
C LEU A 90 5.17 -3.61 -1.66
N ASN A 91 5.42 -4.46 -0.65
CA ASN A 91 6.52 -4.24 0.31
C ASN A 91 7.88 -4.21 -0.40
N MET A 92 8.11 -5.13 -1.34
CA MET A 92 9.29 -5.15 -2.20
C MET A 92 9.48 -3.84 -2.98
N LEU A 93 8.42 -3.32 -3.60
CA LEU A 93 8.44 -2.03 -4.31
C LEU A 93 8.74 -0.85 -3.37
N TYR A 94 8.10 -0.83 -2.20
CA TYR A 94 8.32 0.20 -1.18
C TYR A 94 9.76 0.24 -0.70
N ARG A 95 10.36 -0.93 -0.45
CA ARG A 95 11.77 -1.05 -0.07
C ARG A 95 12.69 -0.51 -1.14
N PHE A 96 12.52 -0.99 -2.39
CA PHE A 96 13.36 -0.58 -3.51
C PHE A 96 13.33 0.93 -3.70
N GLY A 97 12.13 1.53 -3.66
CA GLY A 97 11.95 2.97 -3.84
C GLY A 97 12.42 3.80 -2.65
N GLU A 98 12.15 3.38 -1.41
CA GLU A 98 12.62 4.07 -0.20
C GLU A 98 14.15 4.16 -0.19
N GLU A 99 14.84 3.04 -0.44
CA GLU A 99 16.30 2.96 -0.42
C GLU A 99 16.97 3.86 -1.47
N ARG A 100 16.25 4.14 -2.57
CA ARG A 100 16.71 4.99 -3.67
C ARG A 100 16.15 6.42 -3.62
N GLY A 101 15.31 6.73 -2.63
CA GLY A 101 14.64 8.03 -2.53
C GLY A 101 13.70 8.32 -3.71
N LEU A 102 13.09 7.28 -4.28
CA LEU A 102 12.10 7.41 -5.35
C LEU A 102 10.79 8.00 -4.82
N ARG A 103 10.07 8.72 -5.68
CA ARG A 103 8.79 9.32 -5.34
C ARG A 103 7.64 8.33 -5.59
N PHE A 104 6.80 8.13 -4.60
CA PHE A 104 5.63 7.26 -4.69
C PHE A 104 4.37 8.07 -5.02
N ALA A 105 3.59 7.62 -5.99
CA ALA A 105 2.21 8.02 -6.10
C ALA A 105 1.45 7.31 -4.95
N LEU A 106 1.08 8.07 -3.91
CA LEU A 106 0.41 7.54 -2.72
C LEU A 106 -1.06 7.99 -2.69
N PRO A 107 -2.00 7.15 -2.20
CA PRO A 107 -3.39 7.57 -2.05
C PRO A 107 -3.57 8.60 -0.93
N LEU A 108 -4.66 9.37 -0.98
CA LEU A 108 -5.07 10.24 0.12
C LEU A 108 -5.45 9.47 1.40
N GLY A 109 -6.08 8.30 1.25
CA GLY A 109 -6.33 7.30 2.30
C GLY A 109 -5.36 6.12 2.15
N TYR A 110 -5.83 4.87 2.32
CA TYR A 110 -4.99 3.69 2.08
C TYR A 110 -5.12 3.11 0.66
N GLN A 111 -6.21 3.47 -0.03
CA GLN A 111 -6.51 3.01 -1.38
C GLN A 111 -6.86 4.21 -2.28
N PHE A 112 -6.78 4.02 -3.60
CA PHE A 112 -7.09 5.07 -4.58
C PHE A 112 -8.59 5.17 -4.91
N GLY A 113 -9.44 5.32 -3.88
CA GLY A 113 -10.88 5.50 -4.07
C GLY A 113 -11.64 4.25 -4.53
N TYR A 114 -11.05 3.07 -4.32
CA TYR A 114 -11.69 1.78 -4.56
C TYR A 114 -13.02 1.70 -3.76
N PRO A 115 -14.11 1.10 -4.30
CA PRO A 115 -14.21 0.28 -5.52
C PRO A 115 -14.48 1.05 -6.81
N LEU A 116 -14.43 2.38 -6.81
CA LEU A 116 -14.57 3.16 -8.04
C LEU A 116 -13.31 3.02 -8.91
N LEU A 117 -13.46 3.22 -10.22
CA LEU A 117 -12.33 3.29 -11.15
C LEU A 117 -11.32 4.34 -10.68
N PHE A 118 -10.04 4.02 -10.84
CA PHE A 118 -8.94 4.90 -10.50
C PHE A 118 -9.10 6.26 -11.20
N ASN A 119 -8.75 7.31 -10.47
CA ASN A 119 -8.72 8.67 -10.96
C ASN A 119 -7.47 9.35 -10.41
N ALA A 120 -6.76 10.11 -11.26
CA ALA A 120 -5.49 10.71 -10.91
C ALA A 120 -5.57 11.66 -9.69
N HIS A 121 -6.72 12.31 -9.45
CA HIS A 121 -6.94 13.16 -8.28
C HIS A 121 -6.98 12.38 -6.94
N ARG A 122 -7.00 11.05 -6.97
CA ARG A 122 -6.83 10.21 -5.78
C ARG A 122 -5.38 10.12 -5.31
N VAL A 123 -4.43 10.55 -6.15
CA VAL A 123 -3.01 10.61 -5.81
C VAL A 123 -2.71 11.89 -5.03
N LYS A 124 -2.17 11.73 -3.82
CA LYS A 124 -1.77 12.86 -2.98
C LYS A 124 -0.67 13.66 -3.66
N GLY A 125 -0.85 14.98 -3.69
CA GLY A 125 0.10 15.89 -4.35
C GLY A 125 -0.01 15.95 -5.88
N TYR A 126 -0.94 15.22 -6.50
CA TYR A 126 -1.21 15.37 -7.93
C TYR A 126 -1.79 16.75 -8.24
N ARG A 127 -1.18 17.45 -9.20
CA ARG A 127 -1.54 18.82 -9.62
C ARG A 127 -1.83 18.93 -11.11
N GLY A 128 -2.02 17.80 -11.78
CA GLY A 128 -2.17 17.70 -13.23
C GLY A 128 -1.05 16.88 -13.88
N PRO A 129 -1.24 16.49 -15.16
CA PRO A 129 -0.27 15.67 -15.87
C PRO A 129 1.08 16.37 -15.99
N ARG A 130 2.17 15.63 -15.80
CA ARG A 130 3.56 16.11 -15.95
C ARG A 130 3.97 17.27 -15.03
N VAL A 131 3.14 17.65 -14.05
CA VAL A 131 3.49 18.69 -13.05
C VAL A 131 4.40 18.12 -11.96
N LEU A 132 4.19 16.86 -11.60
CA LEU A 132 4.97 16.16 -10.60
C LEU A 132 5.25 14.75 -11.10
N GLU A 133 6.53 14.42 -11.22
CA GLU A 133 6.94 13.06 -11.61
C GLU A 133 6.85 12.12 -10.39
N PHE A 134 6.18 10.99 -10.60
CA PHE A 134 6.15 9.86 -9.68
C PHE A 134 6.87 8.67 -10.30
N ASN A 135 7.58 7.93 -9.47
CA ASN A 135 8.36 6.77 -9.90
C ASN A 135 7.60 5.47 -9.69
N ILE A 136 6.90 5.31 -8.57
CA ILE A 136 6.21 4.05 -8.25
C ILE A 136 4.76 4.30 -7.88
N ILE A 137 3.84 3.58 -8.51
CA ILE A 137 2.43 3.46 -8.08
C ILE A 137 2.11 1.98 -7.84
N GLY A 138 1.52 1.66 -6.69
CA GLY A 138 1.27 0.25 -6.33
C GLY A 138 0.20 -0.01 -5.27
N ASN A 139 -0.40 1.02 -4.66
CA ASN A 139 -1.50 0.83 -3.72
C ASN A 139 -2.78 0.39 -4.45
N HIS A 140 -3.69 -0.25 -3.71
CA HIS A 140 -4.96 -0.75 -4.26
C HIS A 140 -5.74 0.32 -5.02
N MET A 141 -6.17 -0.06 -6.21
CA MET A 141 -7.04 0.71 -7.10
C MET A 141 -7.90 -0.25 -7.91
N ARG A 142 -8.98 0.27 -8.50
CA ARG A 142 -9.63 -0.39 -9.63
C ARG A 142 -9.05 0.22 -10.91
N TYR A 143 -8.39 -0.57 -11.74
CA TYR A 143 -7.54 -0.03 -12.81
C TYR A 143 -8.30 0.86 -13.80
N ASN A 144 -7.63 1.94 -14.24
CA ASN A 144 -8.12 2.85 -15.27
C ASN A 144 -6.92 3.43 -16.02
N LYS A 145 -6.54 2.81 -17.13
CA LYS A 145 -5.30 3.12 -17.85
C LYS A 145 -5.14 4.61 -18.20
N PRO A 146 -6.12 5.28 -18.84
CA PRO A 146 -6.02 6.72 -19.15
C PRO A 146 -5.75 7.61 -17.95
N GLU A 147 -6.20 7.22 -16.74
CA GLU A 147 -5.95 7.98 -15.51
C GLU A 147 -4.57 7.67 -14.93
N VAL A 148 -4.07 6.44 -15.07
CA VAL A 148 -2.71 6.07 -14.64
C VAL A 148 -1.66 6.77 -15.50
N GLU A 149 -1.87 6.86 -16.81
CA GLU A 149 -0.98 7.55 -17.76
C GLU A 149 -0.89 9.07 -17.52
N LYS A 150 -1.82 9.66 -16.75
CA LYS A 150 -1.71 11.06 -16.29
C LYS A 150 -0.71 11.22 -15.14
N VAL A 151 -0.48 10.15 -14.38
CA VAL A 151 0.36 10.15 -13.16
C VAL A 151 1.76 9.63 -13.47
N MET A 152 1.85 8.57 -14.28
CA MET A 152 3.07 7.82 -14.51
C MET A 152 3.73 8.22 -15.85
N PRO A 153 5.07 8.31 -15.91
CA PRO A 153 5.80 8.57 -17.15
C PRO A 153 5.56 7.52 -18.25
N ALA A 154 5.81 7.88 -19.50
CA ALA A 154 5.54 7.01 -20.65
C ALA A 154 6.40 5.74 -20.70
N ASP A 155 7.60 5.75 -20.10
CA ASP A 155 8.52 4.62 -20.00
C ASP A 155 8.23 3.69 -18.79
N THR A 156 7.10 3.88 -18.13
CA THR A 156 6.70 3.08 -16.97
C THR A 156 6.54 1.61 -17.33
N PHE A 157 7.15 0.73 -16.51
CA PHE A 157 6.95 -0.71 -16.59
C PHE A 157 5.67 -1.11 -15.84
N TYR A 158 4.69 -1.65 -16.55
CA TYR A 158 3.40 -2.08 -16.01
C TYR A 158 3.41 -3.58 -15.72
N PHE A 159 3.08 -3.96 -14.50
CA PHE A 159 2.91 -5.38 -14.16
C PHE A 159 1.79 -5.61 -13.15
N SER A 160 1.33 -6.86 -13.07
CA SER A 160 0.34 -7.28 -12.09
C SER A 160 0.61 -8.73 -11.66
N ILE A 161 -0.22 -9.25 -10.76
CA ILE A 161 -0.16 -10.62 -10.28
C ILE A 161 -1.56 -11.21 -10.25
N VAL A 162 -1.71 -12.46 -10.68
CA VAL A 162 -2.99 -13.18 -10.66
C VAL A 162 -2.86 -14.48 -9.86
N ARG A 163 -3.98 -15.16 -9.66
CA ARG A 163 -4.10 -16.38 -8.87
C ARG A 163 -5.22 -17.24 -9.43
N ASP A 164 -5.15 -18.56 -9.22
CA ASP A 164 -6.23 -19.49 -9.52
C ASP A 164 -7.54 -18.97 -8.89
N PRO A 165 -8.64 -18.83 -9.66
CA PRO A 165 -9.87 -18.23 -9.18
C PRO A 165 -10.54 -18.99 -8.04
N VAL A 166 -10.30 -20.30 -7.89
CA VAL A 166 -10.86 -21.08 -6.77
C VAL A 166 -10.07 -20.77 -5.49
N ALA A 167 -8.74 -20.79 -5.57
CA ALA A 167 -7.88 -20.39 -4.44
C ALA A 167 -8.09 -18.91 -4.07
N LEU A 168 -8.36 -18.05 -5.06
CA LEU A 168 -8.74 -16.66 -4.87
C LEU A 168 -10.08 -16.53 -4.16
N ALA A 169 -11.12 -17.24 -4.61
CA ALA A 169 -12.44 -17.23 -3.98
C ALA A 169 -12.37 -17.71 -2.53
N GLU A 170 -11.58 -18.74 -2.23
CA GLU A 170 -11.36 -19.19 -0.84
C GLU A 170 -10.72 -18.09 0.01
N SER A 171 -9.65 -17.46 -0.49
CA SER A 171 -8.97 -16.39 0.24
C SER A 171 -9.84 -15.14 0.40
N SER A 172 -10.64 -14.82 -0.61
CA SER A 172 -11.60 -13.71 -0.62
C SER A 172 -12.72 -13.96 0.38
N TYR A 173 -13.36 -15.12 0.33
CA TYR A 173 -14.40 -15.51 1.30
C TYR A 173 -13.89 -15.45 2.72
N ALA A 174 -12.73 -16.07 2.99
CA ALA A 174 -12.15 -16.09 4.33
C ALA A 174 -11.87 -14.68 4.87
N TYR A 175 -11.38 -13.77 4.03
CA TYR A 175 -10.99 -12.42 4.44
C TYR A 175 -12.17 -11.44 4.49
N TYR A 176 -13.09 -11.51 3.54
CA TYR A 176 -14.20 -10.57 3.38
C TYR A 176 -15.53 -11.07 3.95
N LYS A 177 -15.56 -12.25 4.60
CA LYS A 177 -16.76 -12.86 5.19
C LYS A 177 -17.66 -11.88 5.94
N ALA A 178 -17.06 -11.01 6.76
CA ALA A 178 -17.81 -10.09 7.61
C ALA A 178 -18.34 -8.84 6.89
N VAL A 179 -17.77 -8.49 5.72
CA VAL A 179 -18.01 -7.20 5.04
C VAL A 179 -18.68 -7.33 3.68
N ALA A 180 -18.59 -8.48 3.01
CA ALA A 180 -19.29 -8.75 1.76
C ALA A 180 -20.64 -9.43 2.07
N PRO A 181 -21.79 -8.79 1.81
CA PRO A 181 -23.12 -9.35 2.10
C PRO A 181 -23.35 -10.77 1.56
N ALA A 182 -22.86 -11.07 0.35
CA ALA A 182 -22.95 -12.41 -0.23
C ALA A 182 -22.26 -13.47 0.63
N PHE A 183 -21.02 -13.19 1.04
CA PHE A 183 -20.29 -14.08 1.92
C PHE A 183 -20.89 -14.14 3.31
N LYS A 184 -21.29 -13.00 3.90
CA LYS A 184 -21.86 -12.93 5.25
C LYS A 184 -23.09 -13.84 5.41
N ARG A 185 -23.95 -13.89 4.39
CA ARG A 185 -25.19 -14.67 4.38
C ARG A 185 -25.00 -16.17 4.18
N ALA A 186 -23.98 -16.59 3.43
CA ALA A 186 -23.67 -18.01 3.26
C ALA A 186 -23.23 -18.63 4.59
N LYS A 187 -23.45 -19.91 4.84
CA LYS A 187 -22.94 -20.61 6.03
C LYS A 187 -21.46 -20.98 5.88
N GLY A 188 -21.08 -21.41 4.69
CA GLY A 188 -19.72 -21.82 4.32
C GLY A 188 -19.42 -21.47 2.87
N LEU A 189 -18.16 -21.58 2.47
CA LEU A 189 -17.76 -21.39 1.07
C LEU A 189 -18.37 -22.44 0.16
N GLY A 190 -18.49 -23.70 0.60
CA GLY A 190 -19.20 -24.74 -0.14
C GLY A 190 -20.69 -24.46 -0.32
N ASP A 191 -21.35 -23.90 0.70
CA ASP A 191 -22.75 -23.44 0.61
C ASP A 191 -22.90 -22.29 -0.40
N PHE A 192 -21.98 -21.32 -0.37
CA PHE A 192 -21.92 -20.27 -1.40
C PHE A 192 -21.66 -20.83 -2.80
N ALA A 193 -20.73 -21.79 -2.94
CA ALA A 193 -20.37 -22.39 -4.22
C ALA A 193 -21.51 -23.18 -4.86
N ASN A 194 -22.38 -23.79 -4.05
CA ASN A 194 -23.51 -24.57 -4.55
C ASN A 194 -24.60 -23.69 -5.18
N ASP A 195 -24.83 -22.49 -4.64
CA ASP A 195 -25.81 -21.54 -5.18
C ASP A 195 -25.36 -20.08 -4.92
N PRO A 196 -24.40 -19.56 -5.70
CA PRO A 196 -23.88 -18.21 -5.48
C PRO A 196 -24.92 -17.14 -5.80
N ARG A 197 -25.87 -17.42 -6.71
CA ARG A 197 -26.94 -16.50 -7.12
C ARG A 197 -27.94 -16.22 -6.00
N ARG A 198 -28.19 -17.20 -5.12
CA ARG A 198 -28.99 -16.99 -3.89
C ARG A 198 -28.40 -15.91 -2.98
N TYR A 199 -27.07 -15.77 -2.94
CA TYR A 199 -26.37 -14.88 -2.02
C TYR A 199 -25.85 -13.59 -2.67
N TYR A 200 -25.62 -13.59 -3.98
CA TYR A 200 -25.01 -12.47 -4.67
C TYR A 200 -26.05 -11.46 -5.20
N ASP A 201 -25.92 -10.19 -4.82
CA ASP A 201 -26.65 -9.08 -5.42
C ASP A 201 -25.64 -8.01 -5.88
N PRO A 202 -25.56 -7.67 -7.18
CA PRO A 202 -24.58 -6.75 -7.72
C PRO A 202 -24.74 -5.30 -7.21
N ARG A 203 -25.92 -4.94 -6.69
CA ARG A 203 -26.21 -3.58 -6.20
C ARG A 203 -25.69 -3.33 -4.80
N LEU A 204 -25.40 -4.40 -4.06
CA LEU A 204 -24.94 -4.28 -2.68
C LEU A 204 -23.46 -3.93 -2.64
N ARG A 205 -23.14 -2.93 -1.82
CA ARG A 205 -21.77 -2.54 -1.51
C ARG A 205 -20.95 -3.77 -1.08
N ASN A 206 -19.69 -3.82 -1.52
CA ASN A 206 -18.70 -4.87 -1.22
C ASN A 206 -18.94 -6.25 -1.83
N ASN A 207 -20.06 -6.47 -2.54
CA ASN A 207 -20.30 -7.79 -3.15
C ASN A 207 -19.35 -8.10 -4.30
N HIS A 208 -18.67 -7.12 -4.90
CA HIS A 208 -17.66 -7.36 -5.93
C HIS A 208 -16.53 -8.32 -5.49
N TYR A 209 -16.25 -8.45 -4.19
CA TYR A 209 -15.30 -9.44 -3.66
C TYR A 209 -15.72 -10.90 -3.92
N ALA A 210 -16.99 -11.14 -4.24
CA ALA A 210 -17.56 -12.47 -4.38
C ALA A 210 -17.68 -12.97 -5.82
N ARG A 211 -17.31 -12.19 -6.84
CA ARG A 211 -17.47 -12.57 -8.25
C ARG A 211 -16.43 -11.89 -9.13
N ASN A 212 -15.71 -12.66 -9.95
CA ASN A 212 -14.74 -12.17 -10.94
C ASN A 212 -13.85 -11.02 -10.40
N LEU A 213 -13.19 -11.25 -9.26
CA LEU A 213 -12.47 -10.21 -8.53
C LEU A 213 -11.21 -9.73 -9.28
N LEU A 214 -10.51 -10.62 -10.01
CA LEU A 214 -9.38 -10.18 -10.85
C LEU A 214 -9.88 -9.28 -11.97
N TRP A 215 -10.92 -9.71 -12.68
CA TRP A 215 -11.57 -8.93 -13.74
C TRP A 215 -12.00 -7.55 -13.23
N PHE A 216 -12.56 -7.50 -12.01
CA PHE A 216 -12.91 -6.26 -11.34
C PHE A 216 -11.70 -5.36 -11.10
N ASP A 217 -10.62 -5.90 -10.51
CA ASP A 217 -9.39 -5.15 -10.21
C ASP A 217 -8.75 -4.58 -11.49
N PHE A 218 -8.80 -5.30 -12.61
CA PHE A 218 -8.37 -4.84 -13.93
C PHE A 218 -9.27 -3.75 -14.54
N GLY A 219 -10.30 -3.28 -13.83
CA GLY A 219 -11.16 -2.17 -14.26
C GLY A 219 -12.40 -2.60 -15.05
N LEU A 220 -12.55 -3.89 -15.32
CA LEU A 220 -13.58 -4.41 -16.20
C LEU A 220 -14.89 -4.70 -15.42
N ASP A 221 -15.98 -4.95 -16.14
CA ASP A 221 -17.26 -5.28 -15.51
C ASP A 221 -17.31 -6.76 -15.08
N HIS A 222 -17.10 -6.99 -13.78
CA HIS A 222 -17.16 -8.29 -13.14
C HIS A 222 -18.55 -8.97 -13.14
N ASN A 223 -19.62 -8.22 -13.41
CA ASN A 223 -20.98 -8.75 -13.43
C ASN A 223 -21.44 -9.24 -14.80
N ALA A 224 -20.71 -8.89 -15.85
CA ALA A 224 -21.00 -9.30 -17.20
C ALA A 224 -21.07 -10.84 -17.29
N ASN A 225 -22.01 -11.31 -18.11
CA ASN A 225 -22.07 -12.73 -18.44
C ASN A 225 -20.90 -13.10 -19.34
N TYR A 226 -20.33 -14.28 -19.10
CA TYR A 226 -19.23 -14.76 -19.92
C TYR A 226 -19.68 -14.95 -21.37
N THR A 227 -18.90 -14.39 -22.28
CA THR A 227 -18.90 -14.73 -23.70
C THR A 227 -17.46 -14.78 -24.16
N ALA A 228 -17.13 -15.66 -25.12
CA ALA A 228 -15.76 -15.76 -25.62
C ALA A 228 -15.26 -14.41 -26.17
N GLY A 229 -16.11 -13.66 -26.88
CA GLY A 229 -15.76 -12.34 -27.41
C GLY A 229 -15.47 -11.30 -26.32
N LEU A 230 -16.24 -11.26 -25.24
CA LEU A 230 -15.95 -10.37 -24.09
C LEU A 230 -14.65 -10.76 -23.41
N ALA A 231 -14.47 -12.05 -23.16
CA ALA A 231 -13.32 -12.59 -22.45
C ALA A 231 -12.01 -12.30 -23.21
N HIS A 232 -11.99 -12.58 -24.52
CA HIS A 232 -10.83 -12.29 -25.37
C HIS A 232 -10.54 -10.79 -25.50
N ARG A 233 -11.56 -9.94 -25.57
CA ARG A 233 -11.33 -8.47 -25.61
C ARG A 233 -10.69 -7.98 -24.31
N GLY A 234 -11.22 -8.39 -23.14
CA GLY A 234 -10.62 -8.03 -21.86
C GLY A 234 -9.21 -8.58 -21.68
N GLU A 235 -8.96 -9.83 -22.09
CA GLU A 235 -7.62 -10.42 -22.13
C GLU A 235 -6.67 -9.58 -22.99
N ALA A 236 -7.07 -9.21 -24.21
CA ALA A 236 -6.28 -8.41 -25.13
C ALA A 236 -5.97 -7.01 -24.59
N GLU A 237 -6.93 -6.36 -23.93
CA GLU A 237 -6.74 -5.06 -23.28
C GLU A 237 -5.69 -5.13 -22.16
N ILE A 238 -5.71 -6.20 -21.36
CA ILE A 238 -4.71 -6.43 -20.31
C ILE A 238 -3.35 -6.71 -20.95
N ARG A 239 -3.25 -7.60 -21.94
CA ARG A 239 -1.99 -7.90 -22.64
C ARG A 239 -1.36 -6.67 -23.29
N LYS A 240 -2.17 -5.76 -23.84
CA LYS A 240 -1.70 -4.51 -24.43
C LYS A 240 -1.17 -3.51 -23.38
N SER A 241 -1.58 -3.65 -22.13
CA SER A 241 -1.32 -2.64 -21.09
C SER A 241 -0.28 -3.06 -20.08
N PHE A 242 -0.05 -4.35 -19.90
CA PHE A 242 0.88 -4.90 -18.91
C PHE A 242 2.05 -5.61 -19.59
N ASN A 243 3.27 -5.25 -19.21
CA ASN A 243 4.50 -5.89 -19.67
C ASN A 243 4.66 -7.29 -19.10
N LEU A 244 4.19 -7.53 -17.87
CA LEU A 244 4.33 -8.81 -17.19
C LEU A 244 3.13 -9.10 -16.27
N ILE A 245 2.61 -10.33 -16.32
CA ILE A 245 1.59 -10.83 -15.39
C ILE A 245 2.19 -12.01 -14.62
N LEU A 246 2.29 -11.85 -13.31
CA LEU A 246 2.86 -12.84 -12.39
C LEU A 246 1.80 -13.84 -11.91
N LEU A 247 2.24 -15.01 -11.45
CA LEU A 247 1.37 -16.03 -10.85
C LEU A 247 1.68 -16.26 -9.39
N SER A 248 0.65 -16.18 -8.55
CA SER A 248 0.78 -16.38 -7.10
C SER A 248 1.23 -17.80 -6.73
N GLU A 249 0.80 -18.82 -7.49
CA GLU A 249 1.17 -20.22 -7.29
C GLU A 249 2.66 -20.49 -7.58
N TYR A 250 3.24 -19.69 -8.46
CA TYR A 250 4.64 -19.78 -8.89
C TYR A 250 5.38 -18.50 -8.47
N PHE A 251 5.22 -18.13 -7.20
CA PHE A 251 5.69 -16.84 -6.67
C PHE A 251 7.20 -16.67 -6.84
N ASP A 252 8.00 -17.71 -6.59
CA ASP A 252 9.46 -17.60 -6.71
C ASP A 252 9.90 -17.39 -8.16
N GLN A 253 9.35 -18.16 -9.10
CA GLN A 253 9.58 -17.98 -10.54
C GLN A 253 9.10 -16.60 -10.99
N SER A 254 7.96 -16.14 -10.49
CA SER A 254 7.43 -14.80 -10.74
C SER A 254 8.38 -13.70 -10.27
N MET A 255 8.98 -13.82 -9.08
CA MET A 255 9.95 -12.86 -8.58
C MET A 255 11.26 -12.88 -9.38
N VAL A 256 11.69 -14.05 -9.87
CA VAL A 256 12.84 -14.17 -10.79
C VAL A 256 12.55 -13.43 -12.10
N LEU A 257 11.42 -13.71 -12.76
CA LEU A 257 11.05 -13.01 -13.99
C LEU A 257 10.94 -11.49 -13.77
N LEU A 258 10.31 -11.07 -12.68
CA LEU A 258 10.18 -9.64 -12.35
C LEU A 258 11.53 -8.97 -12.10
N ARG A 259 12.44 -9.63 -11.38
CA ARG A 259 13.80 -9.14 -11.12
C ARG A 259 14.53 -8.84 -12.43
N HIS A 260 14.51 -9.79 -13.36
CA HIS A 260 15.19 -9.65 -14.64
C HIS A 260 14.49 -8.63 -15.55
N ALA A 261 13.16 -8.60 -15.57
CA ALA A 261 12.40 -7.62 -16.36
C ALA A 261 12.59 -6.18 -15.87
N LEU A 262 12.76 -5.96 -14.56
CA LEU A 262 13.02 -4.65 -13.98
C LEU A 262 14.53 -4.31 -13.90
N CYS A 263 15.40 -5.28 -14.20
CA CYS A 263 16.85 -5.19 -13.99
C CYS A 263 17.20 -4.79 -12.55
N TRP A 264 16.52 -5.46 -11.61
CA TRP A 264 16.72 -5.26 -10.19
C TRP A 264 17.74 -6.25 -9.62
N PRO A 265 18.48 -5.85 -8.58
CA PRO A 265 19.38 -6.76 -7.87
C PRO A 265 18.59 -7.81 -7.09
N LEU A 266 19.21 -8.97 -6.82
CA LEU A 266 18.57 -10.06 -6.09
C LEU A 266 17.94 -9.60 -4.77
N ASP A 267 18.69 -8.85 -3.95
CA ASP A 267 18.25 -8.40 -2.64
C ASP A 267 17.04 -7.45 -2.68
N ALA A 268 16.80 -6.78 -3.81
CA ALA A 268 15.61 -5.95 -3.99
C ALA A 268 14.33 -6.79 -4.13
N VAL A 269 14.40 -8.03 -4.63
CA VAL A 269 13.24 -8.91 -4.82
C VAL A 269 13.07 -9.98 -3.75
N VAL A 270 14.05 -10.14 -2.85
CA VAL A 270 13.93 -11.06 -1.71
C VAL A 270 12.88 -10.52 -0.72
N SER A 271 11.85 -11.30 -0.46
CA SER A 271 10.72 -10.92 0.41
C SER A 271 10.33 -12.04 1.38
N PHE A 272 9.79 -11.67 2.53
CA PHE A 272 9.05 -12.60 3.41
C PHE A 272 7.56 -12.56 3.09
N SER A 273 6.86 -13.67 3.33
CA SER A 273 5.43 -13.75 3.03
C SER A 273 4.62 -12.86 3.98
N LEU A 274 4.15 -11.71 3.51
CA LEU A 274 3.31 -10.82 4.30
C LEU A 274 1.83 -11.18 4.17
N ASN A 275 1.07 -10.91 5.24
CA ASN A 275 -0.35 -11.24 5.34
C ASN A 275 -0.66 -12.74 5.10
N ALA A 276 0.29 -13.61 5.46
CA ALA A 276 0.09 -15.05 5.43
C ALA A 276 -1.02 -15.45 6.41
N ARG A 277 -1.85 -16.40 6.00
CA ARG A 277 -2.86 -17.00 6.88
C ARG A 277 -2.21 -18.11 7.69
N GLN A 278 -2.75 -18.38 8.89
CA GLN A 278 -2.42 -19.63 9.57
C GLN A 278 -2.72 -20.83 8.67
N PRO A 279 -1.74 -21.74 8.45
CA PRO A 279 -1.99 -22.99 7.76
C PRO A 279 -3.06 -23.80 8.50
N LYS A 280 -3.84 -24.58 7.75
CA LYS A 280 -4.64 -25.67 8.35
C LYS A 280 -3.65 -26.63 9.04
N PRO A 281 -3.88 -27.02 10.31
CA PRO A 281 -3.09 -28.11 10.89
C PRO A 281 -3.23 -29.34 10.01
N ALA A 282 -2.11 -30.01 9.70
CA ALA A 282 -2.11 -31.26 8.94
C ALA A 282 -2.77 -32.41 9.73
N ASP A 283 -2.90 -32.27 11.05
CA ASP A 283 -3.38 -33.32 11.94
C ASP A 283 -4.60 -32.82 12.74
N GLY A 284 -5.65 -33.65 12.77
CA GLY A 284 -6.97 -33.38 13.37
C GLY A 284 -6.98 -33.27 14.91
N GLY A 285 -6.06 -32.51 15.49
CA GLY A 285 -5.94 -32.30 16.93
C GLY A 285 -6.49 -30.95 17.41
N SER A 286 -7.40 -31.04 18.39
CA SER A 286 -7.85 -29.98 19.32
C SER A 286 -9.17 -29.26 19.02
N TRP A 287 -10.19 -29.87 19.62
CA TRP A 287 -11.51 -29.45 20.10
C TRP A 287 -11.93 -27.97 20.01
N GLY A 288 -13.12 -27.75 19.44
CA GLY A 288 -14.02 -26.64 19.83
C GLY A 288 -14.23 -25.56 18.77
N SER A 289 -13.18 -24.84 18.36
CA SER A 289 -13.33 -23.64 17.50
C SER A 289 -12.59 -23.70 16.14
N LYS A 290 -11.53 -24.52 16.01
CA LYS A 290 -10.74 -24.62 14.77
C LYS A 290 -11.34 -25.57 13.72
N ALA A 291 -12.09 -26.58 14.14
CA ALA A 291 -12.78 -27.51 13.24
C ALA A 291 -13.82 -26.79 12.36
N ASN A 292 -14.54 -25.81 12.92
CA ASN A 292 -15.56 -25.05 12.19
C ASN A 292 -14.99 -24.17 11.08
N LEU A 293 -13.81 -23.58 11.25
CA LEU A 293 -13.17 -22.78 10.19
C LEU A 293 -12.69 -23.66 9.04
N GLY A 294 -12.11 -24.82 9.37
CA GLY A 294 -11.66 -25.79 8.38
C GLY A 294 -12.80 -26.38 7.56
N ALA A 295 -13.97 -26.59 8.18
CA ALA A 295 -15.20 -27.00 7.53
C ALA A 295 -15.83 -25.86 6.71
N ALA A 296 -15.83 -24.62 7.21
CA ALA A 296 -16.42 -23.47 6.53
C ALA A 296 -15.71 -23.09 5.21
N LEU A 297 -14.45 -23.49 5.03
CA LEU A 297 -13.67 -23.28 3.80
C LEU A 297 -13.48 -24.54 2.96
N ALA A 298 -13.92 -25.71 3.44
CA ALA A 298 -13.79 -26.96 2.69
C ALA A 298 -14.64 -26.94 1.41
N LEU A 299 -14.10 -27.52 0.33
CA LEU A 299 -14.73 -27.59 -0.98
C LEU A 299 -14.58 -29.00 -1.56
N THR A 300 -15.65 -29.54 -2.12
CA THR A 300 -15.61 -30.73 -2.99
C THR A 300 -15.14 -30.34 -4.39
N ASP A 301 -14.69 -31.30 -5.20
CA ASP A 301 -14.28 -31.04 -6.58
C ASP A 301 -15.41 -30.44 -7.43
N GLU A 302 -16.65 -30.90 -7.22
CA GLU A 302 -17.83 -30.31 -7.86
C GLU A 302 -18.00 -28.83 -7.48
N GLN A 303 -17.84 -28.48 -6.20
CA GLN A 303 -17.93 -27.09 -5.75
C GLN A 303 -16.79 -26.23 -6.33
N ARG A 304 -15.60 -26.80 -6.53
CA ARG A 304 -14.49 -26.10 -7.20
C ARG A 304 -14.83 -25.79 -8.65
N LEU A 305 -15.48 -26.72 -9.37
CA LEU A 305 -15.95 -26.48 -10.74
C LEU A 305 -17.04 -25.39 -10.77
N LYS A 306 -18.02 -25.44 -9.87
CA LYS A 306 -19.05 -24.38 -9.75
C LYS A 306 -18.45 -23.01 -9.49
N LEU A 307 -17.39 -22.92 -8.67
CA LEU A 307 -16.67 -21.67 -8.44
C LEU A 307 -15.92 -21.17 -9.68
N ARG A 308 -15.38 -22.06 -10.52
CA ARG A 308 -14.81 -21.67 -11.82
C ARG A 308 -15.88 -21.10 -12.75
N ASP A 309 -17.04 -21.75 -12.82
CA ASP A 309 -18.15 -21.28 -13.65
C ASP A 309 -18.70 -19.93 -13.16
N TRP A 310 -18.84 -19.78 -11.84
CA TRP A 310 -19.25 -18.52 -11.22
C TRP A 310 -18.26 -17.38 -11.51
N ASN A 311 -16.97 -17.70 -11.54
CA ASN A 311 -15.88 -16.78 -11.83
C ASN A 311 -15.30 -16.99 -13.24
N ALA A 312 -16.15 -17.27 -14.24
CA ALA A 312 -15.70 -17.68 -15.57
C ALA A 312 -14.77 -16.67 -16.27
N LEU A 313 -14.93 -15.37 -16.00
CA LEU A 313 -14.05 -14.33 -16.57
C LEU A 313 -12.66 -14.39 -15.94
N ASP A 314 -12.57 -14.53 -14.61
CA ASP A 314 -11.29 -14.75 -13.92
C ASP A 314 -10.65 -16.08 -14.36
N TRP A 315 -11.45 -17.13 -14.58
CA TRP A 315 -10.97 -18.43 -15.04
C TRP A 315 -10.34 -18.34 -16.42
N HIS A 316 -10.97 -17.62 -17.34
CA HIS A 316 -10.41 -17.34 -18.65
C HIS A 316 -9.08 -16.59 -18.55
N LEU A 317 -9.02 -15.50 -17.77
CA LEU A 317 -7.77 -14.75 -17.57
C LEU A 317 -6.66 -15.63 -16.99
N TYR A 318 -6.99 -16.43 -15.97
CA TYR A 318 -6.00 -17.29 -15.32
C TYR A 318 -5.42 -18.31 -16.30
N LEU A 319 -6.25 -19.00 -17.09
CA LEU A 319 -5.76 -19.95 -18.10
C LEU A 319 -4.87 -19.27 -19.14
N ALA A 320 -5.28 -18.11 -19.63
CA ALA A 320 -4.54 -17.34 -20.62
C ALA A 320 -3.16 -16.89 -20.11
N PHE A 321 -3.09 -16.35 -18.89
CA PHE A 321 -1.85 -15.88 -18.31
C PHE A 321 -0.99 -16.99 -17.71
N ASN A 322 -1.59 -18.12 -17.30
CA ASN A 322 -0.84 -19.31 -16.91
C ASN A 322 -0.05 -19.86 -18.10
N ARG A 323 -0.71 -20.01 -19.26
CA ARG A 323 -0.03 -20.41 -20.49
C ARG A 323 1.12 -19.48 -20.85
N THR A 324 0.87 -18.17 -20.93
CA THR A 324 1.93 -17.24 -21.35
C THR A 324 3.02 -17.06 -20.29
N PHE A 325 2.71 -17.24 -19.01
CA PHE A 325 3.73 -17.29 -17.96
C PHE A 325 4.73 -18.42 -18.20
N TRP A 326 4.27 -19.62 -18.56
CA TRP A 326 5.17 -20.73 -18.86
C TRP A 326 5.94 -20.54 -20.16
N GLU A 327 5.37 -19.87 -21.16
CA GLU A 327 6.11 -19.43 -22.35
C GLU A 327 7.22 -18.44 -21.98
N GLU A 328 7.00 -17.52 -21.03
CA GLU A 328 8.06 -16.63 -20.50
C GLU A 328 9.14 -17.40 -19.73
N VAL A 329 8.75 -18.41 -18.93
CA VAL A 329 9.71 -19.30 -18.24
C VAL A 329 10.55 -20.08 -19.25
N ASP A 330 9.93 -20.58 -20.32
CA ASP A 330 10.63 -21.28 -21.41
C ASP A 330 11.61 -20.37 -22.12
N ARG A 331 11.20 -19.13 -22.44
CA ARG A 331 12.06 -18.12 -23.05
C ARG A 331 13.22 -17.70 -22.14
N PHE A 332 12.97 -17.61 -20.83
CA PHE A 332 14.01 -17.34 -19.84
C PHE A 332 15.00 -18.51 -19.71
N GLY A 333 14.54 -19.73 -20.00
CA GLY A 333 15.27 -20.98 -19.91
C GLY A 333 14.99 -21.70 -18.59
N ARG A 334 14.48 -22.94 -18.65
CA ARG A 334 14.07 -23.72 -17.47
C ARG A 334 15.23 -24.00 -16.50
N VAL A 335 16.41 -24.36 -17.02
CA VAL A 335 17.61 -24.63 -16.19
C VAL A 335 18.06 -23.37 -15.47
N ARG A 336 18.09 -22.23 -16.17
CA ARG A 336 18.41 -20.92 -15.59
C ARG A 336 17.38 -20.51 -14.54
N MET A 337 16.09 -20.70 -14.83
CA MET A 337 14.98 -20.41 -13.91
C MET A 337 15.15 -21.18 -12.59
N GLU A 338 15.47 -22.47 -12.67
CA GLU A 338 15.68 -23.31 -11.48
C GLU A 338 16.86 -22.80 -10.63
N ALA A 339 18.00 -22.50 -11.26
CA ALA A 339 19.17 -21.95 -10.56
C ALA A 339 18.86 -20.60 -9.88
N GLU A 340 18.16 -19.69 -10.56
CA GLU A 340 17.76 -18.38 -10.03
C GLU A 340 16.75 -18.50 -8.88
N VAL A 341 15.83 -19.47 -8.95
CA VAL A 341 14.89 -19.77 -7.86
C VAL A 341 15.62 -20.32 -6.64
N ILE A 342 16.60 -21.21 -6.82
CA ILE A 342 17.44 -21.71 -5.74
C ILE A 342 18.18 -20.54 -5.08
N LEU A 343 18.83 -19.69 -5.87
CA LEU A 343 19.53 -18.51 -5.38
C LEU A 343 18.60 -17.58 -4.56
N LEU A 344 17.40 -17.29 -5.08
CA LEU A 344 16.40 -16.48 -4.39
C LEU A 344 15.98 -17.10 -3.05
N ARG A 345 15.73 -18.42 -3.01
CA ARG A 345 15.32 -19.14 -1.80
C ARG A 345 16.44 -19.17 -0.76
N THR A 346 17.66 -19.53 -1.16
CA THR A 346 18.82 -19.54 -0.27
C THR A 346 19.05 -18.15 0.32
N ARG A 347 18.95 -17.10 -0.49
CA ARG A 347 19.09 -15.72 0.01
C ARG A 347 17.98 -15.35 0.99
N ARG A 348 16.73 -15.72 0.71
CA ARG A 348 15.60 -15.53 1.63
C ARG A 348 15.82 -16.24 2.96
N GLU A 349 16.35 -17.45 2.96
CA GLU A 349 16.66 -18.22 4.18
C GLU A 349 17.80 -17.59 5.00
N VAL A 350 18.84 -17.09 4.34
CA VAL A 350 19.92 -16.34 5.00
C VAL A 350 19.33 -15.11 5.70
N LEU A 351 18.54 -14.30 4.99
CA LEU A 351 17.90 -13.11 5.57
C LEU A 351 16.90 -13.48 6.67
N ALA A 352 16.16 -14.59 6.54
CA ALA A 352 15.25 -15.04 7.58
C ALA A 352 16.00 -15.39 8.88
N ARG A 353 17.14 -16.08 8.79
CA ARG A 353 17.98 -16.42 9.95
C ARG A 353 18.57 -15.18 10.64
N VAL A 354 18.95 -14.18 9.86
CA VAL A 354 19.45 -12.91 10.41
C VAL A 354 18.30 -12.13 11.05
N CYS A 355 17.22 -11.92 10.32
CA CYS A 355 16.19 -10.96 10.70
C CYS A 355 15.18 -11.49 11.72
N LEU A 356 14.73 -12.73 11.58
CA LEU A 356 13.46 -13.19 12.12
C LEU A 356 13.65 -14.14 13.31
N ARG A 357 12.89 -13.92 14.38
CA ARG A 357 12.80 -14.82 15.52
C ARG A 357 12.10 -16.14 15.15
N ASP A 358 12.10 -17.10 16.07
CA ASP A 358 11.37 -18.37 15.98
C ASP A 358 11.70 -19.19 14.71
N GLY A 359 12.96 -19.10 14.26
CA GLY A 359 13.46 -19.78 13.06
C GLY A 359 12.81 -19.28 11.78
N GLY A 360 12.38 -18.01 11.73
CA GLY A 360 11.71 -17.42 10.56
C GLY A 360 10.25 -17.80 10.41
N LYS A 361 9.65 -18.44 11.41
CA LYS A 361 8.23 -18.83 11.37
C LYS A 361 7.32 -17.63 11.64
N PRO A 362 6.28 -17.41 10.84
CA PRO A 362 5.33 -16.34 11.09
C PRO A 362 4.48 -16.65 12.34
N VAL A 363 4.18 -15.62 13.13
CA VAL A 363 3.48 -15.71 14.42
C VAL A 363 2.18 -14.91 14.43
N GLU A 364 1.25 -15.28 15.31
CA GLU A 364 -0.02 -14.57 15.45
C GLU A 364 0.19 -13.11 15.85
N ALA A 365 -0.65 -12.20 15.34
CA ALA A 365 -0.54 -10.77 15.59
C ALA A 365 -0.52 -10.40 17.09
N GLY A 366 -1.23 -11.16 17.94
CA GLY A 366 -1.23 -10.96 19.39
C GLY A 366 0.12 -11.24 20.07
N ARG A 367 0.98 -12.08 19.46
CA ARG A 367 2.31 -12.41 19.97
C ARG A 367 3.39 -11.41 19.58
N ILE A 368 3.13 -10.57 18.57
CA ILE A 368 4.09 -9.57 18.08
C ILE A 368 4.14 -8.42 19.07
N ARG A 369 5.27 -8.18 19.72
CA ARG A 369 5.43 -7.13 20.75
C ARG A 369 5.36 -5.73 20.16
N ASP A 370 6.06 -5.52 19.04
CA ASP A 370 6.09 -4.23 18.35
C ASP A 370 4.77 -3.97 17.62
N LYS A 371 3.99 -3.02 18.14
CA LYS A 371 2.67 -2.67 17.59
C LYS A 371 2.76 -2.08 16.18
N THR A 372 3.90 -1.53 15.79
CA THR A 372 4.10 -0.88 14.48
C THR A 372 4.24 -1.89 13.33
N ILE A 373 4.43 -3.18 13.66
CA ILE A 373 4.54 -4.27 12.68
C ILE A 373 3.45 -5.33 12.85
N ARG A 374 2.42 -5.05 13.64
CA ARG A 374 1.26 -5.95 13.76
C ARG A 374 0.44 -5.92 12.47
N PRO A 375 0.19 -7.07 11.83
CA PRO A 375 -0.66 -7.12 10.65
C PRO A 375 -2.11 -6.83 11.04
N PHE A 376 -2.80 -6.09 10.16
CA PHE A 376 -4.24 -5.85 10.29
C PHE A 376 -5.01 -7.17 10.25
N GLN A 377 -6.02 -7.34 11.10
CA GLN A 377 -6.82 -8.56 11.19
C GLN A 377 -8.18 -8.34 10.54
N SER A 378 -8.65 -9.31 9.75
CA SER A 378 -9.97 -9.28 9.12
C SER A 378 -10.49 -10.68 8.80
N GLY A 379 -11.81 -10.80 8.82
CA GLY A 379 -12.52 -12.02 8.41
C GLY A 379 -12.38 -13.18 9.39
N LEU A 380 -12.39 -14.39 8.84
CA LEU A 380 -12.42 -15.65 9.58
C LEU A 380 -11.04 -16.20 9.97
N VAL A 381 -9.97 -15.65 9.38
CA VAL A 381 -8.62 -16.21 9.47
C VAL A 381 -7.69 -15.27 10.23
N LYS A 382 -6.84 -15.83 11.08
CA LYS A 382 -5.76 -15.07 11.71
C LYS A 382 -4.68 -14.77 10.69
N ILE A 383 -4.33 -13.49 10.59
CA ILE A 383 -3.28 -13.01 9.69
C ILE A 383 -1.99 -12.94 10.51
N LEU A 384 -0.98 -13.66 10.04
CA LEU A 384 0.30 -13.79 10.69
C LEU A 384 1.26 -12.67 10.30
N GLY A 385 2.21 -12.40 11.19
CA GLY A 385 3.34 -11.49 10.96
C GLY A 385 4.63 -12.09 11.51
N TYR A 386 5.64 -11.26 11.73
CA TYR A 386 6.95 -11.71 12.18
C TYR A 386 7.44 -10.89 13.37
N GLU A 387 8.30 -11.49 14.20
CA GLU A 387 9.11 -10.77 15.19
C GLU A 387 10.57 -10.73 14.73
N LEU A 388 11.24 -9.61 14.99
CA LEU A 388 12.67 -9.48 14.74
C LEU A 388 13.49 -10.11 15.87
N HIS A 389 14.70 -10.54 15.54
CA HIS A 389 15.70 -10.87 16.56
C HIS A 389 16.02 -9.63 17.44
N PRO A 390 16.11 -9.78 18.77
CA PRO A 390 16.30 -8.63 19.68
C PRO A 390 17.74 -8.07 19.68
N GLY A 391 18.74 -8.87 19.29
CA GLY A 391 20.16 -8.51 19.34
C GLY A 391 20.71 -7.89 18.05
N LEU A 392 19.85 -7.39 17.16
CA LEU A 392 20.29 -6.75 15.91
C LEU A 392 20.85 -5.37 16.19
N ASP A 393 21.99 -5.03 15.58
CA ASP A 393 22.47 -3.65 15.54
C ASP A 393 21.45 -2.75 14.83
N ASN A 394 21.54 -1.44 15.04
CA ASN A 394 20.53 -0.51 14.55
C ASN A 394 20.37 -0.57 13.03
N SER A 395 21.46 -0.72 12.27
CA SER A 395 21.40 -0.74 10.81
C SER A 395 20.71 -2.00 10.28
N THR A 396 21.10 -3.17 10.79
CA THR A 396 20.49 -4.45 10.43
C THR A 396 19.03 -4.49 10.86
N ARG A 397 18.71 -3.98 12.06
CA ARG A 397 17.35 -3.90 12.56
C ARG A 397 16.45 -3.10 11.61
N GLN A 398 16.91 -1.94 11.11
CA GLN A 398 16.11 -1.14 10.17
C GLN A 398 15.92 -1.86 8.83
N ALA A 399 16.97 -2.49 8.29
CA ALA A 399 16.86 -3.27 7.05
C ALA A 399 15.84 -4.41 7.20
N CYS A 400 15.94 -5.20 8.26
CA CYS A 400 15.00 -6.28 8.57
C CYS A 400 13.58 -5.77 8.84
N LEU A 401 13.44 -4.64 9.52
CA LEU A 401 12.14 -4.02 9.81
C LEU A 401 11.41 -3.66 8.51
N ARG A 402 12.12 -3.11 7.52
CA ARG A 402 11.51 -2.82 6.21
C ARG A 402 10.97 -4.08 5.54
N MET A 403 11.66 -5.23 5.64
CA MET A 403 11.22 -6.49 5.05
C MET A 403 9.91 -7.04 5.63
N ILE A 404 9.61 -6.74 6.90
CA ILE A 404 8.41 -7.27 7.59
C ILE A 404 7.32 -6.23 7.85
N ARG A 405 7.58 -4.96 7.53
CA ARG A 405 6.65 -3.87 7.80
C ARG A 405 5.36 -4.06 6.99
N PRO A 406 4.18 -4.17 7.64
CA PRO A 406 2.94 -4.32 6.91
C PRO A 406 2.59 -3.05 6.14
N GLU A 407 1.83 -3.25 5.07
CA GLU A 407 1.53 -2.24 4.05
C GLU A 407 0.99 -0.91 4.60
N ILE A 408 0.05 -0.95 5.55
CA ILE A 408 -0.56 0.24 6.15
C ILE A 408 0.53 1.09 6.81
N GLN A 409 1.35 0.48 7.66
CA GLN A 409 2.40 1.16 8.40
C GLN A 409 3.59 1.56 7.51
N TYR A 410 3.81 0.87 6.40
CA TYR A 410 4.80 1.27 5.40
C TYR A 410 4.31 2.48 4.60
N LYS A 411 3.05 2.48 4.16
CA LYS A 411 2.45 3.63 3.48
C LYS A 411 2.47 4.89 4.36
N ASP A 412 2.18 4.77 5.66
CA ASP A 412 2.27 5.89 6.60
C ASP A 412 3.70 6.45 6.72
N LEU A 413 4.71 5.55 6.75
CA LEU A 413 6.12 5.95 6.75
C LEU A 413 6.47 6.75 5.50
N LEU A 414 6.12 6.23 4.31
CA LEU A 414 6.41 6.89 3.03
C LEU A 414 5.65 8.20 2.88
N ASP A 415 4.41 8.26 3.34
CA ASP A 415 3.60 9.48 3.31
C ASP A 415 4.22 10.58 4.17
N ALA A 416 4.67 10.24 5.39
CA ALA A 416 5.34 11.19 6.28
C ALA A 416 6.69 11.67 5.72
N GLN A 417 7.45 10.79 5.07
CA GLN A 417 8.72 11.13 4.42
C GLN A 417 8.54 12.06 3.22
N GLN A 418 7.54 11.79 2.37
CA GLN A 418 7.32 12.53 1.12
C GLN A 418 6.50 13.81 1.30
N PHE A 419 5.62 13.87 2.30
CA PHE A 419 4.73 14.99 2.56
C PHE A 419 4.83 15.46 4.03
N PRO A 420 5.98 16.03 4.45
CA PRO A 420 6.15 16.52 5.80
C PRO A 420 5.13 17.61 6.10
N ARG A 421 4.49 17.55 7.28
CA ARG A 421 3.62 18.63 7.74
C ARG A 421 4.48 19.88 7.94
N ALA A 422 4.03 21.02 7.43
CA ALA A 422 4.63 22.31 7.78
C ALA A 422 4.58 22.45 9.31
N GLN A 423 5.73 22.61 9.95
CA GLN A 423 5.76 23.01 11.36
C GLN A 423 5.16 24.41 11.45
N PRO A 424 4.27 24.69 12.42
CA PRO A 424 3.86 26.07 12.66
C PRO A 424 5.10 26.91 12.96
N PRO A 425 5.18 28.16 12.47
CA PRO A 425 6.33 29.01 12.73
C PRO A 425 6.54 29.15 14.25
N PRO A 426 7.81 29.19 14.73
CA PRO A 426 8.10 29.43 16.13
C PRO A 426 7.55 30.81 16.51
N GLY A 427 6.46 30.85 17.28
CA GLY A 427 5.79 32.08 17.69
C GLY A 427 4.26 32.04 17.68
N ALA A 428 3.63 31.10 16.97
CA ALA A 428 2.16 31.00 16.94
C ALA A 428 1.53 30.46 18.25
N ALA A 429 2.34 29.96 19.20
CA ALA A 429 1.87 29.39 20.46
C ALA A 429 1.58 30.44 21.56
N ILE A 430 1.92 31.71 21.36
CA ILE A 430 1.76 32.75 22.40
C ILE A 430 0.38 33.46 22.31
N ALA A 431 -0.35 33.33 21.21
CA ALA A 431 -1.65 34.01 21.02
C ALA A 431 -2.89 33.18 21.42
N ALA A 432 -2.73 31.97 21.98
CA ALA A 432 -3.85 31.11 22.39
C ALA A 432 -4.02 31.01 23.92
N GLY A 433 -3.40 31.92 24.69
CA GLY A 433 -3.54 32.00 26.14
C GLY A 433 -4.78 32.77 26.58
N ALA A 434 -5.99 32.33 26.20
CA ALA A 434 -7.26 32.80 26.79
C ALA A 434 -8.44 31.87 26.43
N ALA A 435 -8.37 30.59 26.77
CA ALA A 435 -9.57 29.76 26.89
C ALA A 435 -9.32 28.62 27.90
N ALA A 436 -10.18 28.54 28.91
CA ALA A 436 -10.10 27.59 30.01
C ALA A 436 -10.11 26.12 29.54
N PRO A 437 -9.52 25.18 30.30
CA PRO A 437 -9.39 23.79 29.89
C PRO A 437 -10.70 23.04 30.13
N VAL A 438 -11.40 22.65 29.06
CA VAL A 438 -12.44 21.61 29.13
C VAL A 438 -11.74 20.26 29.20
N ARG A 439 -11.73 19.64 30.39
CA ARG A 439 -11.35 18.23 30.58
C ARG A 439 -12.24 17.36 29.68
N ARG A 440 -11.62 16.67 28.71
CA ARG A 440 -12.22 15.49 28.07
C ARG A 440 -11.51 14.26 28.62
N GLU A 441 -12.25 13.46 29.38
CA GLU A 441 -11.80 12.13 29.80
C GLU A 441 -11.63 11.19 28.58
N PRO A 442 -10.70 10.23 28.62
CA PRO A 442 -10.54 9.25 27.57
C PRO A 442 -11.56 8.12 27.74
N LEU A 443 -12.62 8.15 26.92
CA LEU A 443 -13.55 7.02 26.80
C LEU A 443 -12.87 5.86 26.05
N ALA A 444 -12.55 4.81 26.80
CA ALA A 444 -12.26 3.48 26.28
C ALA A 444 -13.51 2.90 25.59
N PRO A 445 -13.40 2.18 24.44
CA PRO A 445 -14.56 1.55 23.83
C PRO A 445 -14.91 0.26 24.59
N LYS A 446 -16.02 0.29 25.33
CA LYS A 446 -16.70 -0.91 25.82
C LYS A 446 -17.50 -1.55 24.68
N ILE A 447 -17.35 -2.86 24.57
CA ILE A 447 -18.14 -3.76 23.72
C ILE A 447 -19.50 -3.96 24.39
N GLY A 448 -20.59 -3.86 23.62
CA GLY A 448 -21.94 -4.21 24.06
C GLY A 448 -22.99 -3.93 22.99
N ASP A 449 -23.75 -4.96 22.63
CA ASP A 449 -24.84 -4.99 21.66
C ASP A 449 -25.94 -3.94 21.93
N GLN A 450 -26.44 -3.28 20.88
CA GLN A 450 -27.86 -3.23 20.50
C GLN A 450 -28.11 -2.32 19.28
N LEU A 451 -29.21 -2.63 18.60
CA LEU A 451 -29.64 -2.19 17.28
C LEU A 451 -30.11 -0.72 17.22
N GLY A 452 -29.89 -0.09 16.06
CA GLY A 452 -30.76 0.98 15.52
C GLY A 452 -30.17 2.39 15.45
N GLY A 453 -29.96 2.88 14.23
CA GLY A 453 -30.02 4.32 13.93
C GLY A 453 -28.71 5.02 13.50
N ASN A 454 -28.60 5.28 12.20
CA ASN A 454 -27.74 6.28 11.53
C ASN A 454 -26.26 6.34 11.93
N SER A 455 -25.46 5.38 11.45
CA SER A 455 -24.01 5.52 11.40
C SER A 455 -23.57 6.04 10.02
N ILE A 456 -22.76 7.11 10.01
CA ILE A 456 -21.97 7.49 8.84
C ILE A 456 -20.99 6.34 8.59
N GLU A 457 -21.30 5.53 7.59
CA GLU A 457 -20.61 4.28 7.31
C GLU A 457 -19.19 4.57 6.81
N ARG A 458 -18.20 4.27 7.66
CA ARG A 458 -16.77 4.31 7.30
C ARG A 458 -16.41 3.02 6.56
N ASP A 459 -15.54 3.13 5.57
CA ASP A 459 -15.00 1.96 4.88
C ASP A 459 -14.05 1.15 5.79
N TRP A 460 -13.72 -0.09 5.42
CA TRP A 460 -12.81 -0.95 6.22
C TRP A 460 -11.42 -0.33 6.43
N ASP A 461 -11.02 0.62 5.59
CA ASP A 461 -9.77 1.37 5.69
C ASP A 461 -9.93 2.74 6.39
N GLY A 462 -11.12 3.00 6.95
CA GLY A 462 -11.43 4.22 7.70
C GLY A 462 -11.82 5.42 6.83
N THR A 463 -11.89 5.28 5.51
CA THR A 463 -12.27 6.38 4.61
C THR A 463 -13.74 6.77 4.83
N ARG A 464 -14.00 8.07 5.01
CA ARG A 464 -15.36 8.65 5.05
C ARG A 464 -15.73 9.10 3.64
N LEU A 465 -16.85 8.61 3.10
CA LEU A 465 -17.40 9.10 1.84
C LEU A 465 -18.57 10.04 2.13
N GLY A 466 -18.52 11.25 1.56
CA GLY A 466 -19.62 12.21 1.59
C GLY A 466 -20.81 11.71 0.77
N ARG A 467 -22.02 12.03 1.21
CA ARG A 467 -23.29 11.71 0.52
C ARG A 467 -23.28 12.26 -0.92
N ASN A 468 -23.81 11.45 -1.83
CA ASN A 468 -24.07 11.75 -3.24
C ASN A 468 -24.63 13.16 -3.46
N VAL A 469 -24.02 13.92 -4.38
CA VAL A 469 -24.76 14.89 -5.19
C VAL A 469 -25.22 14.13 -6.42
N SER A 470 -26.50 13.76 -6.43
CA SER A 470 -27.21 13.30 -7.62
C SER A 470 -27.23 14.43 -8.65
N LEU A 471 -26.61 14.19 -9.81
CA LEU A 471 -26.83 15.02 -11.00
C LEU A 471 -28.19 14.64 -11.60
N PRO A 472 -29.10 15.58 -11.89
CA PRO A 472 -30.38 15.27 -12.49
C PRO A 472 -30.18 14.93 -13.98
N VAL A 473 -30.67 13.76 -14.38
CA VAL A 473 -30.92 13.43 -15.78
C VAL A 473 -32.09 14.29 -16.26
N ARG A 474 -31.82 15.14 -17.26
CA ARG A 474 -32.85 15.98 -17.90
C ARG A 474 -33.40 15.20 -19.10
N GLU A 475 -34.57 14.60 -18.94
CA GLU A 475 -35.39 14.11 -20.06
C GLU A 475 -35.70 15.28 -20.98
N ARG A 476 -35.39 15.15 -22.27
CA ARG A 476 -35.93 16.01 -23.32
C ARG A 476 -37.16 15.32 -23.89
N ASP A 477 -38.31 15.79 -23.46
CA ASP A 477 -39.54 15.71 -24.26
C ASP A 477 -39.33 16.51 -25.55
N GLY A 478 -39.64 15.88 -26.68
CA GLY A 478 -39.57 16.47 -28.02
C GLY A 478 -40.79 16.04 -28.82
N LYS A 479 -41.96 16.56 -28.42
CA LYS A 479 -43.12 16.66 -29.29
C LYS A 479 -42.97 17.95 -30.09
N ASP A 480 -42.77 17.85 -31.40
CA ASP A 480 -43.21 18.89 -32.33
C ASP A 480 -43.73 18.21 -33.61
N ARG A 481 -45.04 18.31 -33.77
CA ARG A 481 -45.73 18.26 -35.07
C ARG A 481 -45.52 19.63 -35.71
N PHE A 482 -45.17 19.70 -36.99
CA PHE A 482 -45.89 20.54 -37.96
C PHE A 482 -45.54 20.14 -39.40
N ARG A 483 -46.61 19.91 -40.17
CA ARG A 483 -46.76 19.67 -41.61
C ARG A 483 -46.48 18.26 -42.12
#